data_AF-A0A7K8LIG9-F1
#
_entry.id   AF-A0A7K8LIG9-F1
#
_cell.length_a   1.000
_cell.length_b   1.000
_cell.length_c   1.000
_cell.angle_alpha   90.00
_cell.angle_beta   90.00
_cell.angle_gamma   90.00
#
_symmetry.space_group_name_H-M   'P 1'
#
loop_
_entity.id
_entity.type
_entity.pdbx_description
1 polymer ?
#
loop_
_entity_poly.entity_id
_entity_poly.type
_entity_poly.pdbx_seq_one_letter_code
_entity_poly.pdbx_strand_id
1 'polypeptide(L)'
;IFPSLAQAQASVANEVYQELGQPSIFLFCPTEYCSSLCSPSPSRSCYLLTLGQELLPGIGVIWTGPKVVSQELSAMMLEEVEAVLQRRPVIWDNLYANDYDCRRVFLGPYMGRAPGLMTRLHGLLLNPNCELQANFIPIHTLGCWFQSELRSCACADDAGMETAAAPGDSQGPQEGSYSPQEALELALLDWVAEINRQALEPGR
;
A
#
# COMPACT_ATOMS: atom_id res chain seq x y z
N ILE A 1 -22.39 -24.92 -8.73
CA ILE A 1 -21.12 -25.66 -8.46
C ILE A 1 -20.04 -24.99 -9.29
N PHE A 2 -18.92 -24.60 -8.69
CA PHE A 2 -17.89 -23.80 -9.34
C PHE A 2 -16.71 -24.66 -9.82
N PRO A 3 -16.09 -24.34 -10.98
CA PRO A 3 -14.97 -25.13 -11.52
C PRO A 3 -13.64 -24.89 -10.78
N SER A 4 -13.50 -23.77 -10.06
CA SER A 4 -12.32 -23.45 -9.27
C SER A 4 -12.67 -22.54 -8.08
N LEU A 5 -11.71 -22.40 -7.15
CA LEU A 5 -11.84 -21.52 -6.00
C LEU A 5 -11.99 -20.04 -6.43
N ALA A 6 -11.23 -19.59 -7.43
CA ALA A 6 -11.29 -18.23 -7.92
C ALA A 6 -12.69 -17.88 -8.45
N GLN A 7 -13.30 -18.77 -9.24
CA GLN A 7 -14.64 -18.55 -9.80
C GLN A 7 -15.72 -18.56 -8.73
N ALA A 8 -15.59 -19.43 -7.73
CA ALA A 8 -16.49 -19.42 -6.58
C ALA A 8 -16.44 -18.09 -5.84
N GLN A 9 -15.23 -17.60 -5.55
CA GLN A 9 -15.03 -16.36 -4.82
C GLN A 9 -15.46 -15.14 -5.64
N ALA A 10 -15.12 -15.08 -6.93
CA ALA A 10 -15.53 -14.01 -7.83
C ALA A 10 -17.06 -13.96 -7.99
N SER A 11 -17.72 -15.10 -8.16
CA SER A 11 -19.18 -15.18 -8.26
C SER A 11 -19.85 -14.59 -7.02
N VAL A 12 -19.42 -15.01 -5.82
CA VAL A 12 -20.00 -14.51 -4.56
C VAL A 12 -19.70 -13.02 -4.37
N ALA A 13 -18.47 -12.58 -4.63
CA ALA A 13 -18.10 -11.17 -4.49
C ALA A 13 -18.91 -10.27 -5.44
N ASN A 14 -19.09 -10.69 -6.70
CA ASN A 14 -19.86 -9.97 -7.69
C ASN A 14 -21.34 -9.88 -7.33
N GLU A 15 -21.94 -10.99 -6.87
CA GLU A 15 -23.34 -11.04 -6.44
C GLU A 15 -23.56 -10.08 -5.26
N VAL A 16 -22.72 -10.15 -4.21
CA VAL A 16 -22.80 -9.25 -3.06
C VAL A 16 -22.60 -7.79 -3.47
N TYR A 17 -21.63 -7.50 -4.34
CA TYR A 17 -21.39 -6.15 -4.85
C TYR A 17 -22.60 -5.57 -5.59
N GLN A 18 -23.27 -6.38 -6.42
CA GLN A 18 -24.47 -5.97 -7.14
C GLN A 18 -25.67 -5.79 -6.21
N GLU A 19 -25.90 -6.71 -5.28
CA GLU A 19 -27.01 -6.64 -4.31
C GLU A 19 -26.89 -5.43 -3.38
N LEU A 20 -25.66 -5.01 -3.05
CA LEU A 20 -25.40 -3.78 -2.29
C LEU A 20 -25.52 -2.50 -3.14
N GLY A 21 -25.94 -2.61 -4.40
CA GLY A 21 -26.14 -1.46 -5.29
C GLY A 21 -24.85 -0.89 -5.87
N GLN A 22 -23.80 -1.71 -6.01
CA GLN A 22 -22.51 -1.35 -6.60
C GLN A 22 -21.87 -0.12 -5.92
N PRO A 23 -21.56 -0.21 -4.60
CA PRO A 23 -20.99 0.91 -3.86
C PRO A 23 -19.67 1.39 -4.48
N SER A 24 -19.36 2.68 -4.35
CA SER A 24 -18.14 3.27 -4.92
C SER A 24 -16.84 2.68 -4.38
N ILE A 25 -16.88 2.05 -3.20
CA ILE A 25 -15.74 1.35 -2.60
C ILE A 25 -16.22 -0.05 -2.19
N PHE A 26 -15.65 -1.06 -2.84
CA PHE A 26 -15.81 -2.46 -2.48
C PHE A 26 -14.47 -3.16 -2.69
N LEU A 27 -13.94 -3.82 -1.66
CA LEU A 27 -12.62 -4.44 -1.70
C LEU A 27 -12.72 -5.95 -1.60
N PHE A 28 -11.97 -6.64 -2.44
CA PHE A 28 -11.79 -8.08 -2.43
C PHE A 28 -10.36 -8.42 -2.03
N CYS A 29 -10.19 -9.23 -0.98
CA CYS A 29 -8.89 -9.78 -0.60
C CYS A 29 -8.73 -11.19 -1.19
N PRO A 30 -7.80 -11.38 -2.16
CA PRO A 30 -7.57 -12.69 -2.75
C PRO A 30 -6.93 -13.67 -1.76
N THR A 31 -7.02 -14.96 -2.06
CA THR A 31 -6.32 -16.02 -1.32
C THR A 31 -4.81 -15.96 -1.60
N GLU A 32 -4.43 -15.76 -2.86
CA GLU A 32 -3.06 -15.43 -3.25
C GLU A 32 -2.89 -13.90 -3.22
N TYR A 33 -2.64 -13.29 -2.06
CA TYR A 33 -2.59 -11.83 -1.86
C TYR A 33 -1.18 -11.21 -1.91
N CYS A 34 -0.16 -12.02 -2.18
CA CYS A 34 1.21 -11.56 -2.35
C CYS A 34 1.97 -12.46 -3.32
N SER A 35 3.04 -11.97 -3.94
CA SER A 35 3.71 -12.70 -5.01
C SER A 35 4.24 -14.08 -4.57
N SER A 36 4.70 -14.21 -3.32
CA SER A 36 5.18 -15.50 -2.78
C SER A 36 4.09 -16.55 -2.58
N LEU A 37 2.80 -16.18 -2.60
CA LEU A 37 1.69 -17.12 -2.55
C LEU A 37 1.24 -17.58 -3.94
N CYS A 38 1.67 -16.90 -4.99
CA CYS A 38 1.38 -17.27 -6.37
C CYS A 38 2.36 -18.35 -6.86
N SER A 39 1.83 -19.38 -7.51
CA SER A 39 2.65 -20.44 -8.12
C SER A 39 2.34 -20.58 -9.61
N PRO A 40 3.33 -20.50 -10.51
CA PRO A 40 4.76 -20.24 -10.26
C PRO A 40 5.11 -18.74 -10.07
N SER A 41 4.23 -17.84 -10.50
CA SER A 41 4.38 -16.38 -10.38
C SER A 41 3.00 -15.71 -10.52
N PRO A 42 2.84 -14.42 -10.14
CA PRO A 42 1.57 -13.72 -10.30
C PRO A 42 0.99 -13.79 -11.72
N SER A 43 1.78 -13.50 -12.76
CA SER A 43 1.32 -13.52 -14.17
C SER A 43 0.88 -14.90 -14.66
N ARG A 44 1.32 -15.97 -14.00
CA ARG A 44 1.05 -17.35 -14.38
C ARG A 44 0.10 -18.07 -13.42
N SER A 45 -0.41 -17.36 -12.42
CA SER A 45 -1.41 -17.90 -11.50
C SER A 45 -2.77 -17.99 -12.20
N CYS A 46 -3.27 -19.21 -12.41
CA CYS A 46 -4.62 -19.42 -12.91
C CYS A 46 -5.66 -18.78 -11.99
N TYR A 47 -5.38 -18.70 -10.68
CA TYR A 47 -6.25 -18.08 -9.70
C TYR A 47 -6.36 -16.56 -9.95
N LEU A 48 -5.23 -15.86 -10.05
CA LEU A 48 -5.25 -14.41 -10.31
C LEU A 48 -5.75 -14.06 -11.72
N LEU A 49 -5.40 -14.85 -12.73
CA LEU A 49 -5.92 -14.67 -14.09
C LEU A 49 -7.46 -14.74 -14.11
N THR A 50 -8.02 -15.69 -13.38
CA THR A 50 -9.48 -15.84 -13.24
C THR A 50 -10.08 -14.63 -12.52
N LEU A 51 -9.50 -14.20 -11.40
CA LEU A 51 -9.99 -13.01 -10.69
C LEU A 51 -9.89 -11.73 -11.52
N GLY A 52 -8.84 -11.57 -12.32
CA GLY A 52 -8.70 -10.45 -13.25
C GLY A 52 -9.86 -10.41 -14.26
N GLN A 53 -10.19 -11.57 -14.83
CA GLN A 53 -11.24 -11.72 -15.85
C GLN A 53 -12.66 -11.66 -15.29
N GLU A 54 -12.92 -12.27 -14.12
CA GLU A 54 -14.28 -12.50 -13.63
C GLU A 54 -14.76 -11.51 -12.58
N LEU A 55 -13.88 -10.90 -11.77
CA LEU A 55 -14.33 -9.86 -10.83
C LEU A 55 -14.82 -8.63 -11.60
N LEU A 56 -15.95 -8.09 -11.17
CA LEU A 56 -16.49 -6.86 -11.74
C LEU A 56 -15.49 -5.71 -11.59
N PRO A 57 -15.32 -4.84 -12.61
CA PRO A 57 -14.26 -3.83 -12.64
C PRO A 57 -14.36 -2.75 -11.55
N GLY A 58 -15.54 -2.59 -10.93
CA GLY A 58 -15.73 -1.68 -9.79
C GLY A 58 -15.20 -2.22 -8.45
N ILE A 59 -14.81 -3.50 -8.39
CA ILE A 59 -14.27 -4.13 -7.18
C ILE A 59 -12.75 -3.91 -7.14
N GLY A 60 -12.28 -3.22 -6.10
CA GLY A 60 -10.85 -3.09 -5.81
C GLY A 60 -10.26 -4.40 -5.29
N VAL A 61 -8.99 -4.67 -5.60
CA VAL A 61 -8.31 -5.90 -5.16
C VAL A 61 -7.16 -5.56 -4.23
N ILE A 62 -7.13 -6.20 -3.07
CA ILE A 62 -6.08 -6.02 -2.05
C ILE A 62 -4.81 -6.79 -2.45
N TRP A 63 -3.65 -6.20 -2.18
CA TRP A 63 -2.34 -6.82 -2.40
C TRP A 63 -1.31 -6.40 -1.34
N THR A 64 -0.43 -7.29 -0.88
CA THR A 64 0.58 -6.95 0.16
C THR A 64 2.00 -6.79 -0.39
N GLY A 65 2.19 -6.94 -1.70
CA GLY A 65 3.49 -6.85 -2.37
C GLY A 65 4.17 -8.21 -2.62
N PRO A 66 5.50 -8.26 -2.69
CA PRO A 66 6.23 -9.51 -2.94
C PRO A 66 6.02 -10.59 -1.87
N LYS A 67 5.77 -10.20 -0.62
CA LYS A 67 5.58 -11.09 0.53
C LYS A 67 4.41 -10.62 1.39
N VAL A 68 4.03 -11.43 2.38
CA VAL A 68 3.05 -11.05 3.41
C VAL A 68 3.51 -9.76 4.12
N VAL A 69 4.77 -9.73 4.57
CA VAL A 69 5.47 -8.53 5.05
C VAL A 69 6.54 -8.16 4.04
N SER A 70 6.24 -7.18 3.20
CA SER A 70 7.16 -6.72 2.15
C SER A 70 8.13 -5.68 2.69
N GLN A 71 9.44 -5.97 2.62
CA GLN A 71 10.50 -5.02 3.01
C GLN A 71 10.59 -3.87 2.01
N GLU A 72 10.48 -4.18 0.73
CA GLU A 72 10.52 -3.22 -0.37
C GLU A 72 9.32 -3.40 -1.29
N LEU A 73 8.87 -2.29 -1.88
CA LEU A 73 7.78 -2.23 -2.83
C LEU A 73 8.03 -1.06 -3.80
N SER A 74 7.99 -1.33 -5.09
CA SER A 74 8.16 -0.33 -6.14
C SER A 74 7.07 -0.44 -7.21
N ALA A 75 6.89 0.62 -7.99
CA ALA A 75 5.95 0.63 -9.12
C ALA A 75 6.22 -0.52 -10.11
N MET A 76 7.50 -0.80 -10.40
CA MET A 76 7.92 -1.90 -11.27
C MET A 76 7.47 -3.27 -10.74
N MET A 77 7.55 -3.50 -9.42
CA MET A 77 7.11 -4.77 -8.81
C MET A 77 5.60 -4.99 -8.91
N LEU A 78 4.82 -3.95 -9.17
CA LEU A 78 3.37 -4.01 -9.30
C LEU A 78 2.89 -4.19 -10.74
N GLU A 79 3.74 -4.00 -11.75
CA GLU A 79 3.37 -4.10 -13.17
C GLU A 79 2.78 -5.46 -13.51
N GLU A 80 3.41 -6.55 -13.04
CA GLU A 80 2.94 -7.91 -13.26
C GLU A 80 1.56 -8.14 -12.62
N VAL A 81 1.35 -7.58 -11.43
CA VAL A 81 0.12 -7.74 -10.64
C VAL A 81 -1.03 -6.93 -11.25
N GLU A 82 -0.75 -5.69 -11.66
CA GLU A 82 -1.72 -4.84 -12.37
C GLU A 82 -2.15 -5.49 -13.70
N ALA A 83 -1.20 -6.07 -14.44
CA ALA A 83 -1.49 -6.74 -15.71
C ALA A 83 -2.38 -7.98 -15.53
N VAL A 84 -2.11 -8.82 -14.53
CA VAL A 84 -2.90 -10.05 -14.31
C VAL A 84 -4.27 -9.75 -13.71
N LEU A 85 -4.36 -8.78 -12.80
CA LEU A 85 -5.63 -8.37 -12.18
C LEU A 85 -6.47 -7.46 -13.09
N GLN A 86 -5.87 -6.88 -14.13
CA GLN A 86 -6.50 -5.92 -15.03
C GLN A 86 -7.03 -4.66 -14.32
N ARG A 87 -6.40 -4.30 -13.20
CA ARG A 87 -6.73 -3.13 -12.37
C ARG A 87 -5.59 -2.81 -11.42
N ARG A 88 -5.50 -1.54 -11.02
CA ARG A 88 -4.56 -1.11 -9.98
C ARG A 88 -4.96 -1.68 -8.62
N PRO A 89 -4.05 -2.31 -7.87
CA PRO A 89 -4.37 -2.87 -6.57
C PRO A 89 -4.51 -1.77 -5.49
N VAL A 90 -5.14 -2.14 -4.38
CA VAL A 90 -5.05 -1.43 -3.11
C VAL A 90 -4.01 -2.15 -2.25
N ILE A 91 -2.98 -1.45 -1.81
CA ILE A 91 -1.97 -2.07 -0.95
C ILE A 91 -2.53 -2.25 0.45
N TRP A 92 -2.44 -3.47 0.98
CA TRP A 92 -2.55 -3.75 2.40
C TRP A 92 -1.14 -3.94 2.95
N ASP A 93 -0.66 -2.94 3.67
CA ASP A 93 0.74 -2.84 4.05
C ASP A 93 0.96 -3.41 5.45
N ASN A 94 1.64 -4.56 5.54
CA ASN A 94 1.99 -5.21 6.80
C ASN A 94 3.39 -4.83 7.31
N LEU A 95 4.02 -3.76 6.81
CA LEU A 95 5.37 -3.34 7.22
C LEU A 95 5.52 -3.25 8.76
N TYR A 96 4.45 -2.87 9.45
CA TYR A 96 4.40 -2.68 10.90
C TYR A 96 3.53 -3.69 11.65
N ALA A 97 2.97 -4.69 10.96
CA ALA A 97 2.18 -5.72 11.61
C ALA A 97 3.08 -6.53 12.57
N ASN A 98 2.61 -6.77 13.79
CA ASN A 98 3.32 -7.57 14.81
C ASN A 98 2.48 -8.70 15.42
N ASP A 99 1.28 -8.93 14.89
CA ASP A 99 0.36 -10.00 15.29
C ASP A 99 0.98 -11.40 15.20
N TYR A 100 1.94 -11.59 14.30
CA TYR A 100 2.67 -12.86 14.12
C TYR A 100 3.80 -13.11 15.15
N ASP A 101 4.26 -12.10 15.91
CA ASP A 101 5.24 -12.28 17.00
C ASP A 101 5.10 -11.16 18.04
N CYS A 102 4.42 -11.46 19.15
CA CYS A 102 4.12 -10.51 20.23
C CYS A 102 5.36 -9.97 20.97
N ARG A 103 6.57 -10.47 20.68
CA ARG A 103 7.83 -9.95 21.24
C ARG A 103 8.43 -8.81 20.40
N ARG A 104 7.83 -8.53 19.24
CA ARG A 104 8.30 -7.49 18.31
C ARG A 104 7.32 -6.32 18.35
N VAL A 105 7.88 -5.11 18.39
CA VAL A 105 7.15 -3.85 18.22
C VAL A 105 7.95 -3.01 17.24
N PHE A 106 7.27 -2.38 16.30
CA PHE A 106 7.90 -1.63 15.22
C PHE A 106 7.65 -0.14 15.38
N LEU A 107 8.71 0.58 15.76
CA LEU A 107 8.73 2.03 16.00
C LEU A 107 9.66 2.77 15.03
N GLY A 108 10.08 2.11 13.94
CA GLY A 108 10.88 2.73 12.88
C GLY A 108 10.03 3.57 11.92
N PRO A 109 10.67 4.37 11.05
CA PRO A 109 9.96 5.20 10.07
C PRO A 109 9.46 4.40 8.88
N TYR A 110 8.44 4.93 8.18
CA TYR A 110 7.86 4.28 7.02
C TYR A 110 8.92 4.26 5.91
N MET A 111 9.26 3.10 5.38
CA MET A 111 10.36 2.99 4.42
C MET A 111 10.19 1.78 3.50
N GLY A 112 11.02 1.72 2.46
CA GLY A 112 11.00 0.64 1.47
C GLY A 112 9.90 0.77 0.41
N ARG A 113 9.04 1.79 0.47
CA ARG A 113 8.13 2.13 -0.64
C ARG A 113 8.77 3.19 -1.51
N ALA A 114 9.14 2.80 -2.72
CA ALA A 114 9.84 3.68 -3.66
C ALA A 114 8.96 4.89 -4.07
N PRO A 115 9.55 6.06 -4.37
CA PRO A 115 8.81 7.20 -4.87
C PRO A 115 8.02 6.90 -6.14
N GLY A 116 6.88 7.55 -6.31
CA GLY A 116 5.98 7.40 -7.46
C GLY A 116 5.09 6.15 -7.41
N LEU A 117 5.11 5.41 -6.30
CA LEU A 117 4.30 4.21 -6.11
C LEU A 117 2.81 4.51 -6.20
N MET A 118 2.34 5.64 -5.66
CA MET A 118 0.92 6.00 -5.64
C MET A 118 0.32 6.12 -7.04
N THR A 119 1.13 6.40 -8.07
CA THR A 119 0.67 6.49 -9.48
C THR A 119 0.14 5.17 -10.04
N ARG A 120 0.52 4.03 -9.46
CA ARG A 120 0.07 2.68 -9.84
C ARG A 120 -0.89 2.04 -8.84
N LEU A 121 -1.29 2.76 -7.80
CA LEU A 121 -2.18 2.25 -6.77
C LEU A 121 -3.57 2.86 -6.88
N HIS A 122 -4.57 2.11 -6.46
CA HIS A 122 -5.89 2.66 -6.17
C HIS A 122 -5.98 3.18 -4.72
N GLY A 123 -5.11 2.69 -3.84
CA GLY A 123 -5.01 3.14 -2.46
C GLY A 123 -3.95 2.35 -1.68
N LEU A 124 -3.68 2.79 -0.45
CA LEU A 124 -2.79 2.12 0.49
C LEU A 124 -3.42 2.16 1.88
N LEU A 125 -3.53 0.99 2.50
CA LEU A 125 -4.06 0.78 3.85
C LEU A 125 -2.96 0.15 4.69
N LEU A 126 -2.62 0.78 5.81
CA LEU A 126 -1.61 0.27 6.73
C LEU A 126 -2.26 -0.69 7.74
N ASN A 127 -1.67 -1.87 7.91
CA ASN A 127 -1.92 -2.77 9.03
C ASN A 127 -0.75 -2.65 10.03
N PRO A 128 -0.93 -1.89 11.13
CA PRO A 128 0.18 -1.52 12.00
C PRO A 128 0.33 -2.50 13.18
N ASN A 129 1.02 -2.08 14.25
CA ASN A 129 1.14 -2.90 15.46
C ASN A 129 -0.24 -3.09 16.13
N CYS A 130 -0.39 -4.17 16.89
CA CYS A 130 -1.58 -4.45 17.69
C CYS A 130 -1.80 -3.37 18.77
N GLU A 131 -0.71 -2.90 19.38
CA GLU A 131 -0.75 -1.90 20.44
C GLU A 131 -1.01 -0.50 19.85
N LEU A 132 -2.20 0.04 20.08
CA LEU A 132 -2.64 1.33 19.52
C LEU A 132 -1.59 2.46 19.67
N GLN A 133 -1.00 2.60 20.85
CA GLN A 133 -0.05 3.68 21.14
C GLN A 133 1.30 3.49 20.44
N ALA A 134 1.67 2.27 20.05
CA ALA A 134 2.90 2.00 19.29
C ALA A 134 2.81 2.49 17.84
N ASN A 135 1.62 2.92 17.38
CA ASN A 135 1.38 3.28 15.99
C ASN A 135 1.54 4.77 15.68
N PHE A 136 1.99 5.58 16.65
CA PHE A 136 2.22 7.01 16.44
C PHE A 136 3.26 7.24 15.32
N ILE A 137 4.46 6.67 15.45
CA ILE A 137 5.53 6.81 14.44
C ILE A 137 5.13 6.18 13.10
N PRO A 138 4.63 4.93 13.03
CA PRO A 138 4.14 4.32 11.80
C PRO A 138 3.16 5.18 10.99
N ILE A 139 2.13 5.73 11.65
CA ILE A 139 1.09 6.52 10.96
C ILE A 139 1.60 7.91 10.61
N HIS A 140 2.37 8.55 11.49
CA HIS A 140 2.94 9.88 11.26
C HIS A 140 3.88 9.87 10.06
N THR A 141 4.84 8.94 10.04
CA THR A 141 5.82 8.84 8.95
C THR A 141 5.19 8.39 7.63
N LEU A 142 4.14 7.55 7.66
CA LEU A 142 3.32 7.27 6.47
C LEU A 142 2.65 8.55 5.93
N GLY A 143 2.14 9.41 6.81
CA GLY A 143 1.58 10.71 6.43
C GLY A 143 2.62 11.60 5.73
N CYS A 144 3.83 11.68 6.27
CA CYS A 144 4.95 12.40 5.65
C CYS A 144 5.30 11.85 4.26
N TRP A 145 5.40 10.53 4.12
CA TRP A 145 5.63 9.87 2.83
C TRP A 145 4.50 10.13 1.83
N PHE A 146 3.26 10.04 2.27
CA PHE A 146 2.12 10.29 1.38
C PHE A 146 2.08 11.73 0.88
N GLN A 147 2.45 12.71 1.73
CA GLN A 147 2.57 14.10 1.31
C GLN A 147 3.66 14.30 0.25
N SER A 148 4.79 13.60 0.32
CA SER A 148 5.80 13.67 -0.74
C SER A 148 5.28 13.10 -2.05
N GLU A 149 4.57 11.97 -2.00
CA GLU A 149 3.97 11.36 -3.21
C GLU A 149 2.98 12.31 -3.90
N LEU A 150 2.14 13.02 -3.12
CA LEU A 150 1.21 14.01 -3.67
C LEU A 150 1.92 15.19 -4.35
N ARG A 151 3.02 15.68 -3.76
CA ARG A 151 3.83 16.75 -4.38
C ARG A 151 4.48 16.29 -5.67
N SER A 152 5.04 15.08 -5.68
CA SER A 152 5.64 14.49 -6.88
C SER A 152 4.62 14.31 -8.01
N CYS A 153 3.38 13.94 -7.71
CA CYS A 153 2.32 13.84 -8.72
C CYS A 153 1.93 15.22 -9.28
N ALA A 154 1.78 16.23 -8.43
CA ALA A 154 1.41 17.58 -8.86
C ALA A 154 2.45 18.22 -9.79
N CYS A 155 3.76 17.99 -9.53
CA CYS A 155 4.83 18.48 -10.41
C CYS A 155 4.87 17.76 -11.78
N ALA A 156 4.43 16.50 -11.84
CA ALA A 156 4.41 15.74 -13.09
C ALA A 156 3.33 16.23 -14.07
N ASP A 157 2.18 16.69 -13.55
CA ASP A 157 1.09 17.23 -14.36
C ASP A 157 1.43 18.63 -14.94
N ASP A 158 2.27 19.42 -14.24
CA ASP A 158 2.68 20.77 -14.67
C ASP A 158 3.86 20.74 -15.66
N ALA A 159 4.71 19.71 -15.61
CA ALA A 159 5.86 19.54 -16.50
C ALA A 159 5.49 18.99 -17.90
N GLY A 160 4.21 18.67 -18.14
CA GLY A 160 3.70 18.11 -19.40
C GLY A 160 3.73 19.05 -20.62
N MET A 161 4.35 20.24 -20.52
CA MET A 161 4.41 21.23 -21.61
C MET A 161 5.83 21.69 -22.02
N GLU A 162 6.92 21.09 -21.52
CA GLU A 162 8.26 21.46 -22.01
C GLU A 162 9.14 20.27 -22.46
N THR A 163 9.80 20.51 -23.58
CA THR A 163 10.47 19.59 -24.50
C THR A 163 11.69 18.84 -23.94
N ALA A 164 11.91 17.66 -24.52
CA ALA A 164 13.04 16.75 -24.37
C ALA A 164 14.42 17.42 -24.11
N ALA A 165 15.07 16.99 -23.02
CA ALA A 165 16.51 17.14 -22.81
C ALA A 165 17.13 15.79 -22.34
N ALA A 166 18.37 15.56 -22.79
CA ALA A 166 19.12 14.30 -22.76
C ALA A 166 19.49 13.78 -21.35
N PRO A 167 19.89 12.49 -21.21
CA PRO A 167 20.12 11.87 -19.90
C PRO A 167 21.49 12.26 -19.34
N GLY A 168 21.49 12.99 -18.23
CA GLY A 168 22.66 13.25 -17.40
C GLY A 168 22.55 12.53 -16.07
N ASP A 169 23.54 11.70 -15.77
CA ASP A 169 23.74 10.99 -14.49
C ASP A 169 23.87 11.96 -13.30
N SER A 170 23.43 11.49 -12.13
CA SER A 170 23.54 12.10 -10.79
C SER A 170 22.39 13.03 -10.38
N GLN A 171 21.21 12.45 -10.09
CA GLN A 171 20.22 13.15 -9.26
C GLN A 171 20.58 12.96 -7.79
N GLY A 172 21.15 14.01 -7.18
CA GLY A 172 21.12 14.16 -5.72
C GLY A 172 19.68 14.17 -5.21
N PRO A 173 19.45 14.05 -3.89
CA PRO A 173 18.10 14.03 -3.34
C PRO A 173 17.34 15.27 -3.81
N GLN A 174 16.27 15.06 -4.56
CA GLN A 174 15.39 16.14 -5.02
C GLN A 174 14.84 16.85 -3.77
N GLU A 175 14.95 18.18 -3.71
CA GLU A 175 14.33 19.00 -2.66
C GLU A 175 12.84 18.62 -2.56
N GLY A 176 12.40 18.15 -1.38
CA GLY A 176 11.03 17.70 -1.15
C GLY A 176 10.79 16.19 -1.31
N SER A 177 11.82 15.39 -1.59
CA SER A 177 11.75 13.93 -1.50
C SER A 177 11.64 13.46 -0.05
N TYR A 178 10.95 12.33 0.16
CA TYR A 178 10.78 11.76 1.50
C TYR A 178 12.10 11.19 2.05
N SER A 179 12.47 11.66 3.25
CA SER A 179 13.59 11.14 4.04
C SER A 179 13.05 10.38 5.27
N PRO A 180 13.27 9.06 5.38
CA PRO A 180 12.82 8.29 6.55
C PRO A 180 13.41 8.79 7.87
N GLN A 181 14.66 9.26 7.85
CA GLN A 181 15.34 9.77 9.04
C GLN A 181 14.73 11.09 9.52
N GLU A 182 14.50 12.04 8.62
CA GLU A 182 13.87 13.32 8.97
C GLU A 182 12.42 13.11 9.43
N ALA A 183 11.68 12.23 8.76
CA ALA A 183 10.31 11.88 9.16
C ALA A 183 10.29 11.23 10.55
N LEU A 184 11.27 10.37 10.88
CA LEU A 184 11.40 9.77 12.21
C LEU A 184 11.65 10.82 13.28
N GLU A 185 12.58 11.74 13.04
CA GLU A 185 12.94 12.81 13.98
C GLU A 185 11.74 13.70 14.28
N LEU A 186 10.99 14.10 13.25
CA LEU A 186 9.76 14.86 13.41
C LEU A 186 8.70 14.08 14.20
N ALA A 187 8.48 12.80 13.85
CA ALA A 187 7.51 11.95 14.53
C ALA A 187 7.86 11.77 16.02
N LEU A 188 9.15 11.62 16.37
CA LEU A 188 9.60 11.50 17.75
C LEU A 188 9.35 12.77 18.55
N LEU A 189 9.64 13.95 17.98
CA LEU A 189 9.38 15.24 18.62
C LEU A 189 7.89 15.42 18.92
N ASP A 190 7.03 15.15 17.94
CA ASP A 190 5.58 15.25 18.09
C ASP A 190 5.04 14.22 19.10
N TRP A 191 5.59 13.00 19.11
CA TRP A 191 5.16 11.96 20.03
C TRP A 191 5.52 12.28 21.48
N VAL A 192 6.73 12.82 21.73
CA VAL A 192 7.13 13.29 23.06
C VAL A 192 6.19 14.38 23.57
N ALA A 193 5.78 15.31 22.70
CA ALA A 193 4.81 16.34 23.06
C ALA A 193 3.44 15.75 23.44
N GLU A 194 2.99 14.73 22.71
CA GLU A 194 1.73 14.02 23.01
C GLU A 194 1.81 13.23 24.32
N ILE A 195 2.91 12.50 24.57
CA ILE A 195 3.14 11.78 25.83
C ILE A 195 3.10 12.75 27.01
N ASN A 196 3.79 13.88 26.89
CA ASN A 196 3.82 14.91 27.93
C ASN A 196 2.42 15.52 28.18
N ARG A 197 1.62 15.70 27.12
CA ARG A 197 0.23 16.17 27.25
C ARG A 197 -0.64 15.17 28.01
N GLN A 198 -0.56 13.89 27.65
CA GLN A 198 -1.32 12.83 28.32
C GLN A 198 -0.92 12.65 29.79
N ALA A 199 0.36 12.82 30.11
CA ALA A 199 0.85 12.78 31.49
C ALA A 199 0.30 13.93 32.38
N LEU A 200 -0.04 15.08 31.77
CA LEU A 200 -0.60 16.24 32.47
C LEU A 200 -2.12 16.18 32.63
N GLU A 201 -2.83 15.27 31.93
CA GLU A 201 -4.28 15.04 32.06
C GLU A 201 -4.59 13.60 32.52
N PRO A 202 -4.26 13.22 33.77
CA PRO A 202 -4.59 11.89 34.27
C PRO A 202 -6.11 11.75 34.51
N GLY A 203 -6.85 11.17 33.57
CA GLY A 203 -8.28 10.89 33.77
C GLY A 203 -9.17 10.56 32.57
N ARG A 204 -8.63 10.19 31.40
CA ARG A 204 -9.43 9.63 30.29
C ARG A 204 -9.12 8.16 30.06
#